data_AF-A0A7C1A833-F1
#
_entry.id   AF-A0A7C1A833-F1
#
_cell.length_a   1.000
_cell.length_b   1.000
_cell.length_c   1.000
_cell.angle_alpha   90.00
_cell.angle_beta   90.00
_cell.angle_gamma   90.00
#
_symmetry.space_group_name_H-M   'P 1'
#
loop_
_entity.id
_entity.type
_entity.pdbx_description
1 polymer ?
#
loop_
_entity_poly.entity_id
_entity_poly.type
_entity_poly.pdbx_seq_one_letter_code
_entity_poly.pdbx_strand_id
1 'polypeptide(L)'
;MFVSIVVPLYNEEESIEPLHKALKSVMDAEGKDYELIFVDDGSTDSTFQKLEKLGAEDSRVRPLSFRRNFGQTAAFAAGFDHAKGDVIVTIDGDLQNDPKDIPKLLSLIGRNDIVSGWRRKRRDPFLTRRLPSMAANWIISRVTGVK
;
A
#
# COMPACT_ATOMS: atom_id res chain seq x y z
N MET A 1 7.85 -5.97 17.39
CA MET A 1 6.77 -5.96 16.39
C MET A 1 7.41 -5.63 15.07
N PHE A 2 7.55 -6.64 14.22
CA PHE A 2 8.10 -6.54 12.88
C PHE A 2 7.01 -6.10 11.90
N VAL A 3 7.29 -5.14 11.02
CA VAL A 3 6.28 -4.55 10.12
C VAL A 3 6.60 -4.90 8.66
N SER A 4 5.64 -5.49 7.94
CA SER A 4 5.73 -5.66 6.49
C SER A 4 4.94 -4.57 5.79
N ILE A 5 5.60 -3.78 4.96
CA ILE A 5 4.93 -2.78 4.11
C ILE A 5 4.81 -3.37 2.71
N VAL A 6 3.58 -3.54 2.24
CA VAL A 6 3.27 -4.13 0.93
C VAL A 6 2.85 -3.02 -0.04
N VAL A 7 3.54 -2.95 -1.17
CA VAL A 7 3.37 -1.92 -2.20
C VAL A 7 3.20 -2.58 -3.58
N PRO A 8 1.98 -2.58 -4.15
CA PRO A 8 1.80 -3.01 -5.53
C PRO A 8 2.22 -1.90 -6.50
N LEU A 9 2.85 -2.30 -7.61
CA LEU A 9 3.38 -1.39 -8.63
C LEU A 9 3.04 -1.91 -10.03
N TYR A 10 2.73 -1.01 -10.96
CA TYR A 10 2.60 -1.31 -12.38
C TYR A 10 2.91 -0.07 -13.22
N ASN A 11 4.05 -0.09 -13.91
CA ASN A 11 4.59 1.02 -14.70
C ASN A 11 4.75 2.33 -13.89
N GLU A 12 5.48 2.24 -12.78
CA GLU A 12 5.61 3.28 -11.77
C GLU A 12 7.09 3.65 -11.53
N GLU A 13 7.93 3.56 -12.57
CA GLU A 13 9.39 3.67 -12.42
C GLU A 13 9.88 4.98 -11.78
N GLU A 14 9.12 6.08 -11.92
CA GLU A 14 9.45 7.38 -11.32
C GLU A 14 9.12 7.45 -9.82
N SER A 15 8.20 6.63 -9.34
CA SER A 15 7.74 6.64 -7.95
C SER A 15 8.68 5.88 -7.00
N ILE A 16 9.47 4.94 -7.53
CA ILE A 16 10.22 3.95 -6.75
C ILE A 16 11.19 4.60 -5.76
N GLU A 17 12.09 5.47 -6.25
CA GLU A 17 13.10 6.09 -5.39
C GLU A 17 12.48 7.07 -4.37
N PRO A 18 11.54 7.98 -4.75
CA PRO A 18 10.85 8.83 -3.80
C PRO A 18 10.10 8.04 -2.72
N LEU A 19 9.39 6.98 -3.11
CA LEU A 19 8.60 6.16 -2.19
C LEU A 19 9.49 5.39 -1.22
N HIS A 20 10.53 4.72 -1.72
CA HIS A 20 11.50 4.01 -0.88
C HIS A 20 12.14 4.95 0.13
N LYS A 21 12.60 6.14 -0.30
CA LYS A 21 13.22 7.12 0.58
C LYS A 21 12.25 7.61 1.66
N ALA A 22 11.00 7.88 1.29
CA ALA A 22 9.98 8.32 2.24
C ALA A 22 9.63 7.22 3.25
N LEU A 23 9.39 6.00 2.80
CA LEU A 23 9.12 4.84 3.67
C LEU A 23 10.29 4.56 4.61
N LYS A 24 11.52 4.51 4.08
CA LYS A 24 12.74 4.32 4.86
C LYS A 24 12.88 5.40 5.92
N SER A 25 12.72 6.68 5.56
CA SER A 25 12.84 7.78 6.51
C SER A 25 11.82 7.70 7.64
N VAL A 26 10.57 7.33 7.33
CA VAL A 26 9.50 7.22 8.33
C VAL A 26 9.74 6.03 9.26
N MET A 27 10.09 4.87 8.69
CA MET A 27 10.27 3.65 9.48
C MET A 27 11.56 3.64 10.30
N ASP A 28 12.65 4.20 9.76
CA ASP A 28 13.91 4.40 10.51
C ASP A 28 13.66 5.32 11.73
N ALA A 29 12.84 6.36 11.59
CA ALA A 29 12.49 7.27 12.68
C ALA A 29 11.56 6.63 13.74
N GLU A 30 10.71 5.68 13.33
CA GLU A 30 9.84 4.92 14.21
C GLU A 30 10.61 3.89 15.06
N GLY A 31 11.84 3.53 14.63
CA GLY A 31 12.72 2.63 15.39
C GLY A 31 12.24 1.18 15.47
N LYS A 32 11.41 0.75 14.51
CA LYS A 32 10.91 -0.63 14.40
C LYS A 32 11.63 -1.36 13.29
N ASP A 33 11.83 -2.67 13.46
CA ASP A 33 12.26 -3.53 12.36
C ASP A 33 11.13 -3.65 11.33
N TYR A 34 11.50 -3.59 10.05
CA TYR A 34 10.54 -3.63 8.95
C TYR A 34 11.13 -4.23 7.68
N GLU A 35 10.25 -4.63 6.78
CA GLU A 35 10.56 -4.97 5.40
C GLU A 35 9.65 -4.22 4.43
N LEU A 36 10.15 -3.99 3.23
CA LEU A 36 9.43 -3.35 2.12
C LEU A 36 9.24 -4.39 1.02
N ILE A 37 8.01 -4.85 0.83
CA ILE A 37 7.64 -5.80 -0.19
C ILE A 37 7.03 -5.02 -1.36
N PHE A 38 7.83 -4.82 -2.39
CA PHE A 38 7.37 -4.21 -3.63
C PHE A 38 6.97 -5.31 -4.59
N VAL A 39 5.71 -5.28 -5.04
CA VAL A 39 5.16 -6.30 -5.95
C VAL A 39 4.91 -5.65 -7.30
N ASP A 40 5.79 -5.93 -8.25
CA ASP A 40 5.68 -5.55 -9.65
C ASP A 40 4.65 -6.45 -10.36
N ASP A 41 3.54 -5.86 -10.78
CA ASP A 41 2.44 -6.53 -11.49
C ASP A 41 2.73 -6.63 -13.00
N GLY A 42 3.93 -7.12 -13.34
CA GLY A 42 4.39 -7.34 -14.70
C GLY A 42 4.54 -6.05 -15.51
N SER A 43 5.26 -5.06 -14.97
CA SER A 43 5.52 -3.80 -15.67
C SER A 43 6.32 -4.00 -16.96
N THR A 44 6.16 -3.06 -17.88
CA THR A 44 6.84 -3.02 -19.18
C THR A 44 7.92 -1.95 -19.27
N ASP A 45 8.00 -1.08 -18.25
CA ASP A 45 9.02 -0.05 -18.09
C ASP A 45 10.17 -0.53 -17.18
N SER A 46 10.99 0.40 -16.66
CA SER A 46 12.12 0.06 -15.80
C SER A 46 11.74 -0.15 -14.32
N THR A 47 10.45 -0.29 -14.00
CA THR A 47 9.96 -0.43 -12.61
C THR A 47 10.69 -1.57 -11.90
N PHE A 48 10.64 -2.80 -12.44
CA PHE A 48 11.26 -3.94 -11.78
C PHE A 48 12.78 -3.83 -11.68
N GLN A 49 13.44 -3.31 -12.71
CA GLN A 49 14.90 -3.13 -12.72
C GLN A 49 15.36 -2.17 -11.60
N LYS A 50 14.60 -1.09 -11.35
CA LYS A 50 14.86 -0.18 -10.24
C LYS A 50 14.62 -0.85 -8.88
N LEU A 51 13.58 -1.68 -8.77
CA LEU A 51 13.33 -2.46 -7.55
C LEU A 51 14.45 -3.47 -7.25
N GLU A 52 14.98 -4.16 -8.26
CA GLU A 52 16.12 -5.08 -8.10
C GLU A 52 17.36 -4.34 -7.60
N LYS A 53 17.65 -3.18 -8.17
CA LYS A 53 18.75 -2.32 -7.72
C LYS A 53 18.56 -1.90 -6.26
N LEU A 54 17.37 -1.45 -5.88
CA LEU A 54 17.07 -1.11 -4.49
C LEU A 54 17.22 -2.32 -3.54
N GLY A 55 16.79 -3.50 -3.98
CA GLY A 55 16.96 -4.75 -3.22
C GLY A 55 18.42 -5.13 -2.98
N ALA A 56 19.30 -4.82 -3.94
CA ALA A 56 20.74 -5.02 -3.78
C ALA A 56 21.39 -4.01 -2.82
N GLU A 57 20.84 -2.80 -2.72
CA GLU A 57 21.38 -1.71 -1.89
C GLU A 57 20.81 -1.71 -0.46
N ASP A 58 19.56 -2.16 -0.27
CA ASP A 58 18.87 -2.20 1.01
C ASP A 58 18.27 -3.60 1.25
N SER A 59 18.88 -4.37 2.14
CA SER A 59 18.44 -5.75 2.48
C SER A 59 17.00 -5.87 3.02
N ARG A 60 16.37 -4.75 3.40
CA ARG A 60 14.97 -4.70 3.84
C ARG A 60 14.01 -4.66 2.66
N VAL A 61 14.49 -4.36 1.45
CA VAL A 61 13.70 -4.32 0.22
C VAL A 61 13.62 -5.71 -0.39
N ARG A 62 12.38 -6.18 -0.59
CA ARG A 62 12.05 -7.50 -1.13
C ARG A 62 11.22 -7.33 -2.39
N PRO A 63 11.87 -7.24 -3.57
CA PRO A 63 11.16 -7.15 -4.83
C PRO A 63 10.52 -8.50 -5.20
N LEU A 64 9.26 -8.46 -5.62
CA LEU A 64 8.51 -9.56 -6.23
C LEU A 64 8.05 -9.10 -7.61
N SER A 65 8.03 -9.99 -8.59
CA SER A 65 7.49 -9.66 -9.92
C SER A 65 6.65 -10.78 -10.48
N PHE A 66 5.56 -10.40 -11.12
CA PHE A 66 4.75 -11.30 -11.91
C PHE A 66 5.23 -11.39 -13.35
N ARG A 67 5.03 -12.55 -13.96
CA ARG A 67 5.38 -12.79 -15.38
C ARG A 67 4.61 -11.91 -16.37
N ARG A 68 3.47 -11.36 -15.96
CA ARG A 68 2.59 -10.47 -16.71
C ARG A 68 1.67 -9.75 -15.72
N ASN A 69 0.89 -8.79 -16.21
CA ASN A 69 -0.12 -8.13 -15.40
C ASN A 69 -1.28 -9.08 -15.03
N PHE A 70 -1.58 -9.15 -13.73
CA PHE A 70 -2.70 -9.90 -13.13
C PHE A 70 -3.65 -9.00 -12.31
N GLY A 71 -3.27 -7.74 -12.09
CA GLY A 71 -4.06 -6.74 -11.39
C GLY A 71 -3.62 -6.52 -9.94
N GLN A 72 -3.92 -5.33 -9.43
CA GLN A 72 -3.50 -4.86 -8.11
C GLN A 72 -3.88 -5.80 -6.96
N THR A 73 -5.07 -6.41 -6.99
CA THR A 73 -5.50 -7.37 -5.96
C THR A 73 -4.60 -8.60 -5.92
N ALA A 74 -4.17 -9.12 -7.08
CA ALA A 74 -3.26 -10.24 -7.14
C ALA A 74 -1.88 -9.84 -6.60
N ALA A 75 -1.42 -8.63 -6.91
CA ALA A 75 -0.16 -8.09 -6.38
C ALA A 75 -0.19 -7.96 -4.85
N PHE A 76 -1.28 -7.43 -4.28
CA PHE A 76 -1.47 -7.42 -2.82
C PHE A 76 -1.48 -8.82 -2.21
N ALA A 77 -2.22 -9.76 -2.81
CA ALA A 77 -2.26 -11.14 -2.32
C ALA A 77 -0.87 -11.78 -2.28
N ALA A 78 -0.09 -11.65 -3.35
CA ALA A 78 1.29 -12.13 -3.36
C ALA A 78 2.16 -11.42 -2.31
N GLY A 79 1.96 -10.12 -2.10
CA GLY A 79 2.65 -9.39 -1.05
C GLY A 79 2.32 -9.90 0.35
N PHE A 80 1.06 -10.25 0.61
CA PHE A 80 0.61 -10.84 1.88
C PHE A 80 1.20 -12.24 2.09
N ASP A 81 1.21 -13.08 1.05
CA ASP A 81 1.77 -14.44 1.13
C ASP A 81 3.28 -14.44 1.46
N HIS A 82 3.99 -13.37 1.10
CA HIS A 82 5.43 -13.23 1.33
C HIS A 82 5.78 -12.37 2.55
N ALA A 83 4.79 -11.74 3.19
CA ALA A 83 4.97 -10.92 4.37
C ALA A 83 5.35 -11.77 5.59
N LYS A 84 6.34 -11.30 6.35
CA LYS A 84 6.85 -11.94 7.57
C LYS A 84 6.56 -11.14 8.84
N GLY A 85 6.02 -9.94 8.70
CA GLY A 85 5.67 -9.02 9.77
C GLY A 85 4.51 -9.50 10.63
N ASP A 86 4.54 -9.09 11.90
CA ASP A 86 3.40 -9.22 12.82
C ASP A 86 2.23 -8.32 12.37
N VAL A 87 2.56 -7.21 11.68
CA VAL A 87 1.62 -6.24 11.15
C VAL A 87 1.93 -5.98 9.68
N ILE A 88 0.89 -5.98 8.85
CA ILE A 88 0.97 -5.63 7.44
C ILE A 88 0.40 -4.22 7.25
N VAL A 89 1.18 -3.35 6.61
CA VAL A 89 0.75 -2.03 6.15
C VAL A 89 0.68 -2.05 4.63
N THR A 90 -0.48 -1.71 4.08
CA THR A 90 -0.67 -1.59 2.62
C THR A 90 -0.57 -0.13 2.21
N ILE A 91 0.16 0.17 1.13
CA ILE A 91 0.21 1.51 0.54
C ILE A 91 0.40 1.40 -0.97
N ASP A 92 -0.27 2.28 -1.73
CA ASP A 92 -0.13 2.33 -3.19
C ASP A 92 1.22 2.95 -3.62
N GLY A 93 1.69 2.58 -4.81
CA GLY A 93 2.93 3.08 -5.40
C GLY A 93 2.89 4.53 -5.90
N ASP A 94 1.70 5.08 -6.13
CA ASP A 94 1.46 6.33 -6.88
C ASP A 94 1.81 7.65 -6.14
N LEU A 95 2.46 7.56 -4.97
CA LEU A 95 2.81 8.68 -4.09
C LEU A 95 1.62 9.52 -3.58
N GLN A 96 0.37 9.11 -3.80
CA GLN A 96 -0.80 9.87 -3.32
C GLN A 96 -1.04 9.72 -1.82
N ASN A 97 -0.53 8.63 -1.24
CA ASN A 97 -0.63 8.36 0.18
C ASN A 97 0.70 8.76 0.85
N ASP A 98 0.63 9.59 1.89
CA ASP A 98 1.84 10.04 2.60
C ASP A 98 2.31 8.96 3.59
N PRO A 99 3.52 8.39 3.43
CA PRO A 99 4.08 7.44 4.39
C PRO A 99 4.09 7.95 5.83
N LYS A 100 4.08 9.26 6.07
CA LYS A 100 4.02 9.85 7.42
C LYS A 100 2.74 9.52 8.20
N ASP A 101 1.71 9.01 7.54
CA ASP A 101 0.51 8.52 8.22
C ASP A 101 0.72 7.15 8.88
N ILE A 102 1.72 6.36 8.46
CA ILE A 102 1.97 4.99 8.94
C ILE A 102 2.18 4.93 10.47
N PRO A 103 3.03 5.76 11.11
CA PRO A 103 3.22 5.72 12.56
C PRO A 103 1.92 5.88 13.35
N LYS A 104 1.03 6.75 12.88
CA LYS A 104 -0.27 6.95 13.51
C LYS A 104 -1.13 5.68 13.41
N LEU A 105 -1.13 4.99 12.27
CA LEU A 105 -1.85 3.72 12.11
C LEU A 105 -1.25 2.64 13.03
N LEU A 106 0.08 2.53 13.07
CA LEU A 106 0.79 1.58 13.93
C LEU A 106 0.54 1.83 15.43
N SER A 107 0.34 3.09 15.84
CA SER A 107 -0.02 3.39 17.24
C SER A 107 -1.38 2.83 17.67
N LEU A 108 -2.26 2.53 16.71
CA LEU A 108 -3.61 2.03 16.95
C LEU A 108 -3.72 0.50 16.82
N ILE A 109 -2.83 -0.15 16.05
CA ILE A 109 -2.93 -1.59 15.76
C ILE A 109 -2.74 -2.47 17.01
N GLY A 110 -2.00 -2.01 18.03
CA GLY A 110 -1.83 -2.80 19.26
C GLY A 110 -3.12 -3.06 20.05
N ARG A 111 -4.21 -2.34 19.75
CA ARG A 111 -5.53 -2.49 20.39
C ARG A 111 -6.63 -2.94 19.42
N ASN A 112 -6.31 -3.08 18.13
CA ASN A 112 -7.30 -3.31 17.07
C ASN A 112 -6.73 -4.29 16.06
N ASP A 113 -7.54 -5.22 15.54
CA ASP A 113 -7.08 -6.16 14.53
C ASP A 113 -6.85 -5.50 13.16
N ILE A 114 -7.58 -4.42 12.86
CA ILE A 114 -7.51 -3.69 11.59
C ILE A 114 -7.63 -2.18 11.87
N VAL A 115 -6.77 -1.39 11.22
CA VAL A 115 -6.80 0.08 11.26
C VAL A 115 -6.79 0.62 9.83
N SER A 116 -7.77 1.44 9.48
CA SER A 116 -7.88 2.06 8.15
C SER A 116 -7.69 3.57 8.22
N GLY A 117 -6.84 4.10 7.34
CA GLY A 117 -6.82 5.53 7.04
C GLY A 117 -8.09 5.95 6.30
N TRP A 118 -8.58 7.16 6.55
CA TRP A 118 -9.73 7.72 5.83
C TRP A 118 -9.50 9.18 5.46
N ARG A 119 -9.68 9.49 4.16
CA ARG A 119 -9.62 10.87 3.64
C ARG A 119 -10.87 11.66 4.07
N ARG A 120 -10.80 12.37 5.21
CA ARG A 120 -11.92 13.14 5.80
C ARG A 120 -12.35 14.37 4.97
N LYS A 121 -11.42 15.02 4.24
CA LYS A 121 -11.73 16.17 3.36
C LYS A 121 -11.63 15.78 1.89
N ARG A 122 -12.70 15.18 1.34
CA ARG A 122 -12.82 14.96 -0.11
C ARG A 122 -13.20 16.27 -0.81
N ARG A 123 -12.36 16.77 -1.72
CA ARG A 123 -12.69 17.82 -2.70
C ARG A 123 -13.41 17.25 -3.94
N ASP A 124 -14.22 16.20 -3.75
CA ASP A 124 -15.01 15.63 -4.84
C ASP A 124 -16.26 16.48 -5.10
N PRO A 125 -16.64 16.71 -6.37
CA PRO A 125 -17.87 17.41 -6.71
C PRO A 125 -19.09 16.67 -6.13
N PHE A 126 -19.97 17.41 -5.46
CA PHE A 126 -21.09 16.86 -4.70
C PHE A 126 -22.09 16.10 -5.58
N LEU A 127 -22.38 16.62 -6.78
CA LEU A 127 -23.36 16.02 -7.69
C LEU A 127 -22.84 14.78 -8.42
N THR A 128 -21.61 14.78 -8.93
CA THR A 128 -21.14 13.72 -9.83
C THR A 128 -20.54 12.51 -9.11
N ARG A 129 -20.14 12.66 -7.84
CA ARG A 129 -19.47 11.56 -7.10
C ARG A 129 -20.11 11.19 -5.78
N ARG A 130 -20.64 12.14 -5.00
CA ARG A 130 -21.21 11.82 -3.68
C ARG A 130 -22.61 11.22 -3.77
N LEU A 131 -23.50 11.78 -4.58
CA LEU A 131 -24.87 11.27 -4.74
C LEU A 131 -24.94 9.83 -5.26
N PRO A 132 -24.21 9.45 -6.34
CA PRO A 132 -24.24 8.06 -6.82
C PRO A 132 -23.66 7.08 -5.80
N SER A 133 -22.57 7.46 -5.12
CA SER A 133 -21.95 6.61 -4.09
C SER A 133 -22.88 6.39 -2.89
N MET A 134 -23.61 7.41 -2.46
CA MET A 134 -24.61 7.28 -1.39
C MET A 134 -25.76 6.36 -1.79
N ALA A 135 -26.26 6.49 -3.03
CA ALA A 135 -27.32 5.62 -3.54
C ALA A 135 -26.84 4.15 -3.64
N ALA A 136 -25.63 3.93 -4.17
CA ALA A 136 -25.05 2.59 -4.27
C ALA A 136 -24.85 1.96 -2.89
N ASN A 137 -24.26 2.69 -1.93
CA ASN A 137 -24.06 2.19 -0.57
C ASN A 137 -25.39 1.91 0.14
N TRP A 138 -26.42 2.74 -0.10
CA TRP A 138 -27.76 2.50 0.45
C TRP A 138 -28.39 1.23 -0.14
N ILE A 139 -28.28 1.00 -1.45
CA ILE A 139 -28.77 -0.24 -2.08
C ILE A 139 -28.02 -1.46 -1.52
N ILE A 140 -26.70 -1.40 -1.47
CA ILE A 140 -25.86 -2.50 -0.98
C ILE A 140 -26.22 -2.82 0.46
N SER A 141 -26.21 -1.83 1.37
CA SER A 141 -26.57 -2.04 2.79
C SER A 141 -27.99 -2.61 2.96
N ARG A 142 -28.95 -2.20 2.12
CA ARG A 142 -30.32 -2.71 2.18
C ARG A 142 -30.46 -4.15 1.68
N VAL A 143 -29.66 -4.54 0.69
CA VAL A 143 -29.71 -5.89 0.09
C VAL A 143 -28.86 -6.88 0.87
N THR A 144 -27.69 -6.46 1.35
CA THR A 144 -26.74 -7.35 2.06
C THR A 144 -26.95 -7.35 3.57
N GLY A 145 -27.68 -6.39 4.13
CA GLY A 145 -27.88 -6.24 5.58
C GLY A 145 -26.65 -5.73 6.32
N VAL A 146 -25.57 -5.40 5.62
CA VAL A 146 -24.34 -4.85 6.19
C VAL A 146 -24.55 -3.37 6.51
N LYS A 147 -24.38 -2.99 7.77
CA LYS A 147 -24.45 -1.61 8.27
C LYS A 147 -23.07 -1.00 8.44
#